data_AF-A0A4Z1CTL0-F1
#
_entry.id   AF-A0A4Z1CTL0-F1
#
_cell.length_a   1.000
_cell.length_b   1.000
_cell.length_c   1.000
_cell.angle_alpha   90.00
_cell.angle_beta   90.00
_cell.angle_gamma   90.00
#
_symmetry.space_group_name_H-M   'P 1'
#
loop_
_entity.id
_entity.type
_entity.pdbx_description
1 polymer ?
#
loop_
_entity_poly.entity_id
_entity_poly.type
_entity_poly.pdbx_seq_one_letter_code
_entity_poly.pdbx_strand_id
1 'polypeptide(L)'
;MSGANPVRRGKAVNHETGELVQMSFFEDDTLQRTRVRYDWTPHPGRHVNVPKVLLAKLYARDSGYTAKHRDLFFFYLAHSPDGAEPLRLTYKEIGEILGGRPATISTLLGTLHAGGLLLEAEKIGRITFYRVNPRAAFDGPAATQVEAVKDARFPVVPAPASAAQKKKEAS
;
A
#
# COMPACT_ATOMS: atom_id res chain seq x y z
N MET A 1 33.68 -23.83 16.32
CA MET A 1 32.63 -24.35 17.22
C MET A 1 31.75 -23.18 17.64
N SER A 2 30.65 -22.92 16.93
CA SER A 2 29.69 -21.87 17.32
C SER A 2 28.72 -22.44 18.35
N GLY A 3 28.70 -21.87 19.55
CA GLY A 3 27.69 -22.17 20.55
C GLY A 3 26.40 -21.44 20.20
N ALA A 4 25.41 -22.16 19.68
CA ALA A 4 24.04 -21.66 19.60
C ALA A 4 23.49 -21.58 21.03
N ASN A 5 23.52 -20.38 21.62
CA ASN A 5 22.93 -20.16 22.94
C ASN A 5 21.40 -20.11 22.79
N PRO A 6 20.63 -20.98 23.47
CA PRO A 6 19.17 -20.91 23.41
C PRO A 6 18.68 -19.62 24.06
N VAL A 7 18.04 -18.76 23.27
CA VAL A 7 17.67 -17.39 23.64
C VAL A 7 16.47 -17.35 24.60
N ARG A 8 15.63 -18.40 24.63
CA ARG A 8 14.49 -18.48 25.55
C ARG A 8 14.25 -19.92 26.03
N ARG A 9 14.10 -20.07 27.35
CA ARG A 9 13.76 -21.34 28.02
C ARG A 9 12.34 -21.25 28.57
N GLY A 10 11.51 -22.24 28.25
CA GLY A 10 10.16 -22.40 28.79
C GLY A 10 10.02 -23.73 29.52
N LYS A 11 9.13 -23.79 30.51
CA LYS A 11 8.72 -25.06 31.13
C LYS A 11 7.38 -25.46 30.51
N ALA A 12 7.28 -26.71 30.07
CA ALA A 12 6.02 -27.32 29.64
C ALA A 12 5.84 -28.66 30.38
N VAL A 13 4.62 -29.18 30.38
CA VAL A 13 4.31 -30.51 30.92
C VAL A 13 3.96 -31.41 29.75
N ASN A 14 4.59 -32.58 29.66
CA ASN A 14 4.12 -33.62 28.77
C ASN A 14 2.82 -34.20 29.37
N HIS A 15 1.69 -33.97 28.71
CA HIS A 15 0.38 -34.38 29.23
C HIS A 15 0.13 -35.89 29.18
N GLU A 16 0.94 -36.66 28.46
CA GLU A 16 0.83 -38.12 28.37
C GLU A 16 1.64 -38.81 29.47
N THR A 17 2.80 -38.26 29.85
CA THR A 17 3.70 -38.86 30.86
C THR A 17 3.69 -38.13 32.20
N GLY A 18 3.15 -36.91 32.25
CA GLY A 18 3.16 -36.04 33.44
C GLY A 18 4.51 -35.38 33.72
N GLU A 19 5.52 -35.59 32.87
CA GLU A 19 6.87 -35.08 33.10
C GLU A 19 6.99 -33.58 32.76
N LEU A 20 7.70 -32.84 33.61
CA LEU A 20 8.08 -31.46 33.34
C LEU A 20 9.26 -31.43 32.37
N VAL A 21 9.02 -30.94 31.16
CA VAL A 21 10.04 -30.82 30.12
C VAL A 21 10.48 -29.37 29.96
N GLN A 22 11.80 -29.18 29.82
CA GLN A 22 12.38 -27.88 29.52
C GLN A 22 12.46 -27.70 28.01
N MET A 23 11.65 -26.78 27.48
CA MET A 23 11.69 -26.43 26.06
C MET A 23 12.78 -25.38 25.83
N SER A 24 13.65 -25.66 24.87
CA SER A 24 14.61 -24.69 24.34
C SER A 24 14.10 -24.23 22.98
N PHE A 25 13.80 -22.94 22.84
CA PHE A 25 13.44 -22.35 21.56
C PHE A 25 14.73 -21.93 20.86
N PHE A 26 14.97 -22.52 19.68
CA PHE A 26 16.02 -22.08 18.78
C PHE A 26 15.37 -21.09 17.81
N GLU A 27 15.68 -19.80 17.96
CA GLU A 27 15.40 -18.86 16.89
C GLU A 27 16.32 -19.22 15.72
N ASP A 28 15.75 -19.39 14.54
CA ASP A 28 16.53 -19.60 13.33
C ASP A 28 17.32 -18.31 13.06
N ASP A 29 18.65 -18.35 13.25
CA ASP A 29 19.54 -17.21 13.01
C ASP A 29 19.45 -16.70 11.55
N THR A 30 18.83 -17.47 10.63
CA THR A 30 18.53 -17.04 9.26
C THR A 30 17.36 -16.06 9.16
N LEU A 31 16.52 -15.94 10.21
CA LEU A 31 15.47 -14.92 10.34
C LEU A 31 15.96 -13.65 11.03
N GLN A 32 17.27 -13.38 11.02
CA GLN A 32 17.74 -12.01 11.16
C GLN A 32 17.16 -11.19 10.01
N ARG A 33 16.05 -10.49 10.27
CA ARG A 33 15.55 -9.44 9.38
C ARG A 33 16.68 -8.45 9.20
N THR A 34 17.43 -8.60 8.11
CA THR A 34 18.54 -7.72 7.77
C THR A 34 18.01 -6.30 7.84
N ARG A 35 18.48 -5.53 8.82
CA ARG A 35 18.08 -4.14 8.96
C ARG A 35 18.63 -3.42 7.74
N VAL A 36 17.77 -3.15 6.76
CA VAL A 36 18.15 -2.36 5.60
C VAL A 36 18.18 -0.90 6.06
N ARG A 37 19.38 -0.34 6.21
CA ARG A 37 19.53 1.11 6.33
C ARG A 37 19.31 1.68 4.94
N TYR A 38 18.31 2.55 4.81
CA TYR A 38 18.15 3.33 3.60
C TYR A 38 19.29 4.36 3.53
N ASP A 39 20.20 4.14 2.59
CA ASP A 39 21.27 5.07 2.26
C ASP A 39 21.14 5.43 0.78
N TRP A 40 21.45 6.68 0.43
CA TRP A 40 21.31 7.24 -0.92
C TRP A 40 22.21 6.55 -1.95
N THR A 41 23.20 5.81 -1.46
CA THR A 41 24.12 4.96 -2.21
C THR A 41 24.04 3.56 -1.60
N PRO A 42 23.81 2.47 -2.37
CA PRO A 42 23.82 2.36 -3.83
C PRO A 42 22.44 2.50 -4.50
N HIS A 43 21.39 2.87 -3.74
CA HIS A 43 20.02 3.00 -4.26
C HIS A 43 19.61 4.47 -4.30
N PRO A 44 20.04 5.27 -5.29
CA PRO A 44 19.54 6.63 -5.47
C PRO A 44 18.04 6.52 -5.72
N GLY A 45 17.26 6.71 -4.66
CA GLY A 45 15.83 6.53 -4.71
C GLY A 45 15.21 7.68 -5.47
N ARG A 46 14.23 7.35 -6.30
CA ARG A 46 13.35 8.36 -6.90
C ARG A 46 12.42 8.89 -5.82
N HIS A 47 12.14 10.19 -5.89
CA HIS A 47 11.21 10.83 -4.96
C HIS A 47 9.91 11.15 -5.65
N VAL A 48 8.84 10.92 -4.90
CA VAL A 48 7.50 11.32 -5.28
C VAL A 48 7.13 12.55 -4.47
N ASN A 49 6.75 13.62 -5.16
CA ASN A 49 6.25 14.82 -4.53
C ASN A 49 4.81 14.59 -4.07
N VAL A 50 4.56 14.73 -2.77
CA VAL A 50 3.21 14.60 -2.18
C VAL A 50 2.89 15.86 -1.37
N PRO A 51 1.76 16.55 -1.63
CA PRO A 51 1.38 17.72 -0.84
C PRO A 51 1.09 17.33 0.61
N LYS A 52 1.84 17.90 1.57
CA LYS A 52 1.66 17.63 3.01
C LYS A 52 0.24 17.93 3.51
N VAL A 53 -0.39 18.98 2.97
CA VAL A 53 -1.77 19.35 3.33
C VAL A 53 -2.76 18.28 2.90
N LEU A 54 -2.62 17.74 1.69
CA LEU A 54 -3.44 16.62 1.23
C LEU A 54 -3.23 15.41 2.13
N LEU A 55 -1.97 15.06 2.40
CA LEU A 55 -1.65 13.89 3.23
C LEU A 55 -2.27 14.02 4.63
N ALA A 56 -2.12 15.18 5.29
CA ALA A 56 -2.75 15.44 6.57
C ALA A 56 -4.27 15.26 6.53
N LYS A 57 -4.94 15.70 5.46
CA LYS A 57 -6.38 15.50 5.28
C LYS A 57 -6.76 14.02 5.14
N LEU A 58 -5.94 13.18 4.52
CA LEU A 58 -6.20 11.73 4.45
C LEU A 58 -6.18 11.03 5.81
N TYR A 59 -5.46 11.59 6.79
CA TYR A 59 -5.36 11.09 8.16
C TYR A 59 -6.38 11.73 9.11
N ALA A 60 -7.13 12.74 8.67
CA ALA A 60 -8.18 13.34 9.49
C ALA A 60 -9.29 12.32 9.80
N ARG A 61 -9.90 12.44 10.99
CA ARG A 61 -10.93 11.49 11.48
C ARG A 61 -12.15 11.42 10.54
N ASP A 62 -12.46 12.52 9.89
CA ASP A 62 -13.58 12.73 8.97
C ASP A 62 -13.22 12.50 7.50
N SER A 63 -12.01 12.00 7.20
CA SER A 63 -11.53 11.87 5.81
C SER A 63 -12.29 10.83 4.98
N GLY A 64 -13.03 9.93 5.63
CA GLY A 64 -13.64 8.78 4.97
C GLY A 64 -12.65 7.69 4.51
N TYR A 65 -11.33 7.92 4.68
CA TYR A 65 -10.29 6.96 4.30
C TYR A 65 -9.81 6.14 5.49
N THR A 66 -9.87 4.82 5.33
CA THR A 66 -9.31 3.86 6.30
C THR A 66 -7.81 3.67 6.08
N ALA A 67 -7.13 3.00 7.02
CA ALA A 67 -5.72 2.61 6.87
C ALA A 67 -5.47 1.88 5.54
N LYS A 68 -6.33 0.92 5.18
CA LYS A 68 -6.21 0.16 3.92
C LYS A 68 -6.28 1.03 2.66
N HIS A 69 -7.04 2.12 2.68
CA HIS A 69 -7.06 3.06 1.56
C HIS A 69 -5.72 3.79 1.44
N ARG A 70 -5.17 4.24 2.58
CA ARG A 70 -3.87 4.91 2.62
C ARG A 70 -2.75 3.96 2.21
N ASP A 71 -2.74 2.74 2.72
CA ASP A 71 -1.74 1.72 2.36
C ASP A 71 -1.78 1.44 0.86
N LEU A 72 -2.97 1.30 0.28
CA LEU A 72 -3.11 1.12 -1.17
C LEU A 72 -2.68 2.37 -1.95
N PHE A 73 -2.97 3.58 -1.48
CA PHE A 73 -2.46 4.79 -2.12
C PHE A 73 -0.93 4.86 -2.08
N PHE A 74 -0.31 4.58 -0.93
CA PHE A 74 1.15 4.51 -0.79
C PHE A 74 1.77 3.39 -1.63
N PHE A 75 1.08 2.27 -1.80
CA PHE A 75 1.48 1.22 -2.73
C PHE A 75 1.56 1.77 -4.16
N TYR A 76 0.57 2.54 -4.62
CA TYR A 76 0.65 3.22 -5.92
C TYR A 76 1.81 4.23 -5.98
N LEU A 77 2.06 5.01 -4.93
CA LEU A 77 3.21 5.93 -4.90
C LEU A 77 4.56 5.19 -5.02
N ALA A 78 4.67 3.99 -4.45
CA ALA A 78 5.91 3.23 -4.45
C ALA A 78 6.13 2.41 -5.74
N HIS A 79 5.05 2.00 -6.41
CA HIS A 79 5.12 1.04 -7.52
C HIS A 79 4.71 1.61 -8.88
N SER A 80 4.03 2.76 -8.93
CA SER A 80 3.70 3.39 -10.21
C SER A 80 4.98 3.79 -10.98
N PRO A 81 4.99 3.63 -12.31
CA PRO A 81 6.10 4.12 -13.12
C PRO A 81 6.17 5.66 -13.12
N ASP A 82 7.21 6.20 -13.76
CA ASP A 82 7.39 7.64 -13.91
C ASP A 82 6.29 8.33 -14.71
N GLY A 83 6.24 9.66 -14.63
CA GLY A 83 5.46 10.45 -15.60
C GLY A 83 3.94 10.25 -15.55
N ALA A 84 3.41 9.74 -14.43
CA ALA A 84 2.00 9.39 -14.27
C ALA A 84 1.53 8.25 -15.19
N GLU A 85 2.40 7.32 -15.56
CA GLU A 85 2.03 6.08 -16.24
C GLU A 85 1.13 5.17 -15.36
N PRO A 86 0.28 4.32 -15.96
CA PRO A 86 -0.53 3.36 -15.22
C PRO A 86 0.34 2.31 -14.53
N LEU A 87 -0.05 1.96 -13.30
CA LEU A 87 0.41 0.73 -12.66
C LEU A 87 -0.31 -0.46 -13.29
N ARG A 88 0.41 -1.23 -14.12
CA ARG A 88 -0.13 -2.38 -14.85
C ARG A 88 -0.13 -3.66 -14.00
N LEU A 89 -0.79 -3.59 -12.84
CA LEU A 89 -1.06 -4.73 -11.98
C LEU A 89 -2.58 -4.94 -11.85
N THR A 90 -3.01 -6.19 -11.95
CA THR A 90 -4.39 -6.61 -11.74
C THR A 90 -4.75 -6.55 -10.25
N TYR A 91 -6.05 -6.51 -9.94
CA TYR A 91 -6.52 -6.53 -8.54
C TYR A 91 -6.09 -7.79 -7.79
N LYS A 92 -5.86 -8.90 -8.52
CA LYS A 92 -5.36 -10.15 -7.96
C LYS A 92 -3.89 -10.01 -7.55
N GLU A 93 -3.03 -9.53 -8.43
CA GLU A 93 -1.61 -9.34 -8.14
C GLU A 93 -1.39 -8.33 -7.01
N ILE A 94 -2.13 -7.21 -7.02
CA ILE A 94 -2.09 -6.24 -5.91
C ILE A 94 -2.54 -6.90 -4.59
N GLY A 95 -3.59 -7.73 -4.66
CA GLY A 95 -4.09 -8.49 -3.51
C GLY A 95 -3.07 -9.49 -2.97
N GLU A 96 -2.34 -10.19 -3.84
CA GLU A 96 -1.27 -11.12 -3.47
C GLU A 96 -0.12 -10.39 -2.76
N ILE A 97 0.26 -9.20 -3.23
CA ILE A 97 1.34 -8.41 -2.63
C ILE A 97 0.92 -7.80 -1.28
N LEU A 98 -0.29 -7.26 -1.19
CA LEU A 98 -0.77 -6.57 0.02
C LEU A 98 -1.50 -7.47 1.02
N GLY A 99 -1.69 -8.77 0.71
CA GLY A 99 -2.43 -9.70 1.56
C GLY A 99 -3.95 -9.44 1.60
N GLY A 100 -4.55 -9.05 0.46
CA GLY A 100 -5.96 -8.68 0.32
C GLY A 100 -6.71 -9.50 -0.73
N ARG A 101 -8.05 -9.57 -0.59
CA ARG A 101 -8.91 -10.18 -1.62
C ARG A 101 -9.06 -9.24 -2.82
N PRO A 102 -9.11 -9.74 -4.07
CA PRO A 102 -9.24 -8.89 -5.27
C PRO A 102 -10.46 -7.96 -5.24
N ALA A 103 -11.61 -8.44 -4.73
CA ALA A 103 -12.81 -7.63 -4.59
C ALA A 103 -12.65 -6.47 -3.60
N THR A 104 -11.87 -6.69 -2.52
CA THR A 104 -11.53 -5.62 -1.57
C THR A 104 -10.65 -4.57 -2.24
N ILE A 105 -9.63 -4.99 -2.99
CA ILE A 105 -8.77 -4.07 -3.75
C ILE A 105 -9.60 -3.24 -4.73
N SER A 106 -10.49 -3.87 -5.50
CA SER A 106 -11.39 -3.16 -6.42
C SER A 106 -12.24 -2.10 -5.72
N THR A 107 -12.80 -2.40 -4.54
CA THR A 107 -13.59 -1.45 -3.75
C THR A 107 -12.76 -0.27 -3.25
N LEU A 108 -11.55 -0.54 -2.74
CA LEU A 108 -10.62 0.49 -2.27
C LEU A 108 -10.19 1.40 -3.43
N LEU A 109 -9.85 0.82 -4.59
CA LEU A 109 -9.52 1.55 -5.82
C LEU A 109 -10.67 2.43 -6.28
N GLY A 110 -11.90 1.94 -6.26
CA GLY A 110 -13.08 2.74 -6.59
C GLY A 110 -13.24 3.96 -5.70
N THR A 111 -12.92 3.84 -4.41
CA THR A 111 -12.97 4.95 -3.44
C THR A 111 -11.82 5.95 -3.63
N LEU A 112 -10.59 5.44 -3.84
CA LEU A 112 -9.43 6.28 -4.17
C LEU A 112 -9.61 7.03 -5.49
N HIS A 113 -10.21 6.36 -6.48
CA HIS A 113 -10.60 6.97 -7.73
C HIS A 113 -11.66 8.05 -7.48
N ALA A 114 -12.76 7.75 -6.79
CA ALA A 114 -13.84 8.71 -6.54
C ALA A 114 -13.33 10.00 -5.87
N GLY A 115 -12.44 9.90 -4.88
CA GLY A 115 -11.82 11.07 -4.24
C GLY A 115 -10.66 11.70 -5.02
N GLY A 116 -10.39 11.25 -6.25
CA GLY A 116 -9.38 11.84 -7.13
C GLY A 116 -7.93 11.62 -6.69
N LEU A 117 -7.65 10.62 -5.85
CA LEU A 117 -6.26 10.24 -5.52
C LEU A 117 -5.63 9.39 -6.63
N LEU A 118 -6.45 8.57 -7.28
CA LEU A 118 -6.08 7.79 -8.46
C LEU A 118 -6.98 8.17 -9.64
N LEU A 119 -6.45 8.04 -10.85
CA LEU A 119 -7.18 8.26 -12.10
C LEU A 119 -7.16 6.97 -12.91
N GLU A 120 -8.25 6.69 -13.63
CA GLU A 120 -8.21 5.66 -14.67
C GLU A 120 -7.25 6.13 -15.76
N ALA A 121 -6.41 5.23 -16.25
CA ALA A 121 -5.39 5.54 -17.24
C ALA A 121 -5.50 4.64 -18.47
N GLU A 122 -5.76 3.35 -18.26
CA GLU A 122 -5.81 2.37 -19.34
C GLU A 122 -6.89 1.34 -19.04
N LYS A 123 -7.54 0.81 -20.09
CA LYS A 123 -8.52 -0.27 -19.97
C LYS A 123 -8.23 -1.36 -21.00
N ILE A 124 -7.89 -2.55 -20.52
CA ILE A 124 -7.67 -3.73 -21.35
C ILE A 124 -8.79 -4.74 -21.07
N GLY A 125 -9.70 -4.90 -22.04
CA GLY A 125 -10.88 -5.72 -21.88
C GLY A 125 -11.77 -5.24 -20.72
N ARG A 126 -11.88 -6.05 -19.67
CA ARG A 126 -12.66 -5.74 -18.45
C ARG A 126 -11.82 -5.20 -17.30
N ILE A 127 -10.51 -5.09 -17.48
CA ILE A 127 -9.58 -4.66 -16.44
C ILE A 127 -9.27 -3.18 -16.65
N THR A 128 -9.40 -2.40 -15.58
CA THR A 128 -9.04 -0.98 -15.55
C THR A 128 -7.74 -0.83 -14.78
N PHE A 129 -6.75 -0.19 -15.40
CA PHE A 129 -5.50 0.20 -14.76
C PHE A 129 -5.56 1.65 -14.34
N TYR A 130 -5.02 1.91 -13.16
CA TYR A 130 -5.02 3.22 -12.54
C TYR A 130 -3.62 3.81 -12.53
N ARG A 131 -3.56 5.14 -12.54
CA ARG A 131 -2.37 5.93 -12.29
C ARG A 131 -2.57 6.82 -11.08
N VAL A 132 -1.48 7.27 -10.49
CA VAL A 132 -1.51 8.33 -9.48
C VAL A 132 -2.00 9.63 -10.11
N ASN A 133 -2.90 10.34 -9.44
CA ASN A 133 -3.30 11.66 -9.89
C ASN A 133 -2.11 12.64 -9.72
N PRO A 134 -1.63 13.31 -10.78
CA PRO A 134 -0.49 14.24 -10.68
C PRO A 134 -0.71 15.42 -9.74
N ARG A 135 -1.97 15.75 -9.39
CA ARG A 135 -2.31 16.73 -8.33
C ARG A 135 -2.21 16.14 -6.92
N ALA A 136 -2.37 14.83 -6.77
CA ALA A 136 -2.25 14.13 -5.49
C ALA A 136 -0.80 13.78 -5.19
N ALA A 137 -0.06 13.32 -6.19
CA ALA A 137 1.38 13.10 -6.10
C ALA A 137 1.99 12.97 -7.49
N PHE A 138 3.29 13.22 -7.62
CA PHE A 138 3.97 13.11 -8.92
C PHE A 138 5.41 12.63 -8.78
N ASP A 139 5.77 11.64 -9.60
CA ASP A 139 7.12 11.12 -9.72
C ASP A 139 7.78 11.66 -11.00
N GLY A 140 8.54 12.74 -10.83
CA GLY A 140 9.25 13.40 -11.92
C GLY A 140 9.53 14.88 -11.66
N PRO A 141 10.12 15.58 -12.64
CA PRO A 141 10.42 17.01 -12.55
C PRO A 141 9.18 17.90 -12.34
N ALA A 142 9.36 19.05 -11.71
CA ALA A 142 8.26 20.01 -11.48
C ALA A 142 7.63 20.53 -12.79
N ALA A 143 8.43 20.74 -13.84
CA ALA A 143 7.94 21.21 -15.14
C ALA A 143 6.96 20.21 -15.78
N THR A 144 7.27 18.91 -15.72
CA THR A 144 6.37 17.87 -16.25
C THR A 144 5.12 17.70 -15.37
N GLN A 145 5.23 17.94 -14.06
CA GLN A 145 4.06 17.98 -13.19
C GLN A 145 3.09 19.09 -13.59
N VAL A 146 3.58 20.30 -13.88
CA VAL A 146 2.75 21.45 -14.29
C VAL A 146 1.92 21.11 -15.53
N GLU A 147 2.50 20.40 -16.49
CA GLU A 147 1.77 19.90 -17.66
C GLU A 147 0.77 18.80 -17.27
N ALA A 148 1.19 17.81 -16.49
CA ALA A 148 0.36 16.67 -16.10
C ALA A 148 -0.88 17.08 -15.28
N VAL A 149 -0.82 18.16 -14.50
CA VAL A 149 -1.96 18.60 -13.68
C VAL A 149 -3.06 19.32 -14.47
N LYS A 150 -2.79 19.81 -15.68
CA LYS A 150 -3.77 20.60 -16.47
C LYS A 150 -5.09 19.85 -16.66
N ASP A 151 -4.99 18.58 -17.04
CA ASP A 151 -6.16 17.74 -17.33
C ASP A 151 -6.59 16.86 -16.13
N ALA A 152 -5.90 16.98 -15.00
CA ALA A 152 -6.19 16.17 -13.83
C ALA A 152 -7.20 16.86 -12.91
N ARG A 153 -8.24 16.13 -12.50
CA ARG A 153 -9.22 16.62 -11.51
C ARG A 153 -8.57 16.84 -10.15
N PHE A 154 -9.12 17.75 -9.35
CA PHE A 154 -8.65 17.97 -7.99
C PHE A 154 -9.00 16.80 -7.06
N PRO A 155 -8.08 16.36 -6.18
CA PRO A 155 -8.41 15.44 -5.10
C PRO A 155 -9.41 16.08 -4.13
N VAL A 156 -10.37 15.27 -3.67
CA VAL A 156 -11.43 15.69 -2.72
C VAL A 156 -11.43 14.74 -1.54
N VAL A 157 -11.47 15.31 -0.34
CA VAL A 157 -11.50 14.58 0.93
C VAL A 157 -12.63 15.17 1.80
N PRO A 158 -13.66 14.39 2.20
CA PRO A 158 -13.81 12.96 1.95
C PRO A 158 -14.15 12.61 0.50
N ALA A 159 -13.90 11.36 0.12
CA ALA A 159 -14.26 10.87 -1.22
C ALA A 159 -15.78 10.94 -1.44
N PRO A 160 -16.25 11.43 -2.61
CA PRO A 160 -17.64 11.24 -3.02
C PRO A 160 -18.02 9.77 -3.05
N ALA A 161 -19.32 9.47 -2.89
CA ALA A 161 -19.82 8.10 -3.01
C ALA A 161 -19.42 7.49 -4.36
N SER A 162 -18.69 6.37 -4.30
CA SER A 162 -18.27 5.62 -5.48
C SER A 162 -19.48 5.01 -6.21
N ALA A 163 -19.33 4.70 -7.49
CA ALA A 163 -20.39 4.06 -8.27
C ALA A 163 -20.88 2.73 -7.65
N ALA A 164 -19.98 1.98 -7.01
CA ALA A 164 -20.32 0.75 -6.31
C ALA A 164 -21.20 1.01 -5.06
N GLN A 165 -20.91 2.08 -4.31
CA GLN A 165 -21.70 2.47 -3.15
C GLN A 165 -23.08 2.99 -3.55
N LYS A 166 -23.15 3.84 -4.59
CA LYS A 166 -24.43 4.35 -5.11
C LYS A 166 -25.38 3.23 -5.57
N LYS A 167 -24.84 2.17 -6.19
CA LYS A 167 -25.64 0.99 -6.60
C LYS A 167 -26.18 0.21 -5.41
N LYS A 168 -25.47 0.18 -4.28
CA LYS A 168 -25.90 -0.52 -3.07
C LYS A 168 -26.99 0.26 -2.31
N GLU A 169 -26.97 1.59 -2.37
CA GLU A 169 -27.99 2.45 -1.76
C GLU A 169 -29.31 2.47 -2.56
N ALA A 170 -29.25 2.15 -3.86
CA ALA A 170 -30.41 2.11 -4.75
C ALA A 170 -31.08 0.73 -4.86
N SER A 171 -30.56 -0.29 -4.16
CA SER A 171 -31.06 -1.68 -4.15
C SER A 171 -31.58 -2.05 -2.78
#